data_AF-A0A5N8WI91-F1
#
_entry.id   AF-A0A5N8WI91-F1
#
_cell.length_a   1.000
_cell.length_b   1.000
_cell.length_c   1.000
_cell.angle_alpha   90.00
_cell.angle_beta   90.00
_cell.angle_gamma   90.00
#
_symmetry.space_group_name_H-M   'P 1'
#
loop_
_entity.id
_entity.type
_entity.pdbx_description
1 polymer ?
#
loop_
_entity_poly.entity_id
_entity_poly.type
_entity_poly.pdbx_seq_one_letter_code
_entity_poly.pdbx_strand_id
1 'polypeptide(L)'
;MAPFSPTINLVCSVLLTMGEAWVELPVAREIWEEDGPVRDMLTDKVRSELAAVVLKETGLQLDDAFLATLPVTVQDPDVGPAGAPSRAAECAVVCVGGPRDGTRLKLDRAHPGLAVQLPLEEPLSALFEAAAGKVAPIRRALYVPIVEGGRCSRADDGAWRFRWDGDC
;
A
#
# COMPACT_ATOMS: atom_id res chain seq x y z
N MET A 1 -19.71 -9.02 -30.07
CA MET A 1 -19.26 -8.25 -28.88
C MET A 1 -18.05 -8.99 -28.35
N ALA A 2 -16.87 -8.39 -28.44
CA ALA A 2 -15.70 -8.96 -27.76
C ALA A 2 -15.99 -8.95 -26.24
N PRO A 3 -15.67 -10.02 -25.50
CA PRO A 3 -15.77 -9.99 -24.05
C PRO A 3 -14.90 -8.84 -23.54
N PHE A 4 -15.40 -8.01 -22.62
CA PHE A 4 -14.58 -7.02 -21.94
C PHE A 4 -13.46 -7.76 -21.22
N SER A 5 -12.22 -7.61 -21.70
CA SER A 5 -11.06 -8.15 -20.98
C SER A 5 -11.07 -7.53 -19.57
N PRO A 6 -11.02 -8.33 -18.50
CA PRO A 6 -11.04 -7.80 -17.15
C PRO A 6 -9.90 -6.79 -16.99
N THR A 7 -10.21 -5.62 -16.44
CA THR A 7 -9.19 -4.59 -16.15
C THR A 7 -8.55 -4.92 -14.81
N ILE A 8 -7.24 -4.77 -14.70
CA ILE A 8 -6.48 -4.79 -13.44
C ILE A 8 -5.94 -3.39 -13.18
N ASN A 9 -5.58 -3.13 -11.94
CA ASN A 9 -5.02 -1.86 -11.50
C ASN A 9 -3.58 -2.08 -11.05
N LEU A 10 -2.64 -1.39 -11.68
CA LEU A 10 -1.27 -1.29 -11.19
C LEU A 10 -1.20 -0.16 -10.18
N VAL A 11 -0.79 -0.48 -8.96
CA VAL A 11 -0.71 0.48 -7.86
C VAL A 11 0.73 0.64 -7.43
N CYS A 12 1.16 1.91 -7.38
CA CYS A 12 2.44 2.32 -6.84
C CYS A 12 2.20 3.41 -5.80
N SER A 13 2.89 3.35 -4.66
CA SER A 13 2.81 4.42 -3.67
C SER A 13 4.17 4.70 -3.04
N VAL A 14 4.24 5.69 -2.17
CA VAL A 14 5.43 6.01 -1.39
C VAL A 14 5.02 6.67 -0.09
N LEU A 15 5.67 6.27 1.01
CA LEU A 15 5.56 6.98 2.27
C LEU A 15 6.52 8.17 2.29
N LEU A 16 5.95 9.34 2.53
CA LEU A 16 6.66 10.58 2.75
C LEU A 16 6.47 11.02 4.21
N THR A 17 7.31 11.94 4.66
CA THR A 17 7.21 12.50 6.02
C THR A 17 5.85 13.14 6.31
N MET A 18 5.18 13.68 5.28
CA MET A 18 3.88 14.36 5.42
C MET A 18 2.67 13.47 5.14
N GLY A 19 2.87 12.22 4.71
CA GLY A 19 1.77 11.32 4.34
C GLY A 19 2.16 10.31 3.27
N GLU A 20 1.18 9.62 2.72
CA GLU A 20 1.37 8.66 1.62
C GLU A 20 0.89 9.29 0.31
N ALA A 21 1.73 9.23 -0.72
CA ALA A 21 1.35 9.54 -2.10
C ALA A 21 1.18 8.23 -2.88
N TRP A 22 0.20 8.15 -3.76
CA TRP A 22 -0.08 6.94 -4.54
C TRP A 22 -0.67 7.25 -5.91
N VAL A 23 -0.54 6.30 -6.82
CA VAL A 23 -1.16 6.32 -8.16
C VAL A 23 -1.69 4.94 -8.51
N GLU A 24 -2.71 4.93 -9.36
CA GLU A 24 -3.35 3.73 -9.88
C GLU A 24 -3.47 3.85 -11.40
N LEU A 25 -2.93 2.86 -12.11
CA LEU A 25 -2.97 2.78 -13.56
C LEU A 25 -3.81 1.56 -13.98
N PRO A 26 -5.01 1.76 -14.57
CA PRO A 26 -5.82 0.67 -15.09
C PRO A 26 -5.18 0.10 -16.37
N VAL A 27 -5.08 -1.23 -16.44
CA VAL A 27 -4.48 -2.00 -17.54
C VAL A 27 -5.36 -3.20 -17.87
N ALA A 28 -5.49 -3.57 -19.15
CA ALA A 28 -6.16 -4.81 -19.51
C ALA A 28 -5.36 -6.04 -19.00
N ARG A 29 -6.03 -6.98 -18.30
CA ARG A 29 -5.37 -8.16 -17.73
C ARG A 29 -4.57 -8.94 -18.77
N GLU A 30 -5.11 -9.10 -19.98
CA GLU A 30 -4.47 -9.82 -21.09
C GLU A 30 -3.09 -9.21 -21.44
N ILE A 31 -3.02 -7.88 -21.50
CA ILE A 31 -1.76 -7.16 -21.76
C ILE A 31 -0.75 -7.42 -20.66
N TRP A 32 -1.19 -7.44 -19.40
CA TRP A 32 -0.31 -7.75 -18.28
C TRP A 32 0.10 -9.22 -18.27
N GLU A 33 -0.76 -10.17 -18.61
CA GLU A 33 -0.45 -11.60 -18.50
C GLU A 33 0.42 -12.14 -19.64
N GLU A 34 0.47 -11.49 -20.80
CA GLU A 34 1.11 -12.06 -22.00
C GLU A 34 2.51 -11.52 -22.31
N ASP A 35 2.85 -10.28 -21.93
CA ASP A 35 4.03 -9.59 -22.47
C ASP A 35 4.94 -9.00 -21.38
N GLY A 36 6.10 -9.63 -21.16
CA GLY A 36 7.11 -9.19 -20.18
C GLY A 36 7.63 -7.76 -20.42
N PRO A 37 8.14 -7.44 -21.61
CA PRO A 37 8.53 -6.06 -21.97
C PRO A 37 7.44 -5.02 -21.73
N VAL A 38 6.18 -5.35 -22.00
CA VAL A 38 5.06 -4.44 -21.73
C VAL A 38 4.80 -4.29 -20.22
N ARG A 39 4.95 -5.35 -19.41
CA ARG A 39 4.90 -5.23 -17.93
C ARG A 39 5.95 -4.27 -17.41
N ASP A 40 7.18 -4.37 -17.91
CA ASP A 40 8.28 -3.49 -17.48
C ASP A 40 7.97 -2.03 -17.84
N MET A 41 7.53 -1.78 -19.08
CA MET A 41 7.10 -0.44 -19.51
C MET A 41 5.95 0.12 -18.66
N LEU A 42 4.95 -0.69 -18.33
CA LEU A 42 3.82 -0.28 -17.49
C LEU A 42 4.23 -0.03 -16.04
N THR A 43 5.17 -0.84 -15.53
CA THR A 43 5.77 -0.68 -14.20
C THR A 43 6.53 0.65 -14.10
N ASP A 44 7.34 0.97 -15.11
CA ASP A 44 8.08 2.23 -15.16
C ASP A 44 7.15 3.44 -15.36
N LYS A 45 6.09 3.27 -16.16
CA LYS A 45 5.06 4.28 -16.34
C LYS A 45 4.38 4.63 -15.01
N VAL A 46 3.90 3.64 -14.25
CA VAL A 46 3.20 3.92 -12.99
C VAL A 46 4.13 4.55 -11.94
N ARG A 47 5.41 4.18 -11.92
CA ARG A 47 6.44 4.85 -11.08
C ARG A 47 6.67 6.30 -11.50
N SER A 48 6.71 6.57 -12.80
CA SER A 48 6.89 7.93 -13.34
C SER A 48 5.69 8.82 -13.01
N GLU A 49 4.47 8.27 -13.08
CA GLU A 49 3.26 8.98 -12.67
C GLU A 49 3.26 9.29 -11.16
N LEU A 50 3.72 8.36 -10.32
CA LEU A 50 3.91 8.61 -8.89
C LEU A 50 4.88 9.76 -8.65
N ALA A 51 6.04 9.76 -9.33
CA ALA A 51 7.03 10.81 -9.20
C ALA A 51 6.45 12.19 -9.56
N ALA A 52 5.62 12.26 -10.61
CA ALA A 52 4.95 13.48 -11.02
C ALA A 52 3.93 13.97 -9.97
N VAL A 53 3.17 13.06 -9.35
CA VAL A 53 2.24 13.38 -8.25
C VAL A 53 3.01 13.91 -7.04
N VAL A 54 4.06 13.22 -6.60
CA VAL A 54 4.88 13.64 -5.46
C VAL A 54 5.49 15.01 -5.68
N LEU A 55 6.07 15.25 -6.86
CA LEU A 55 6.63 16.56 -7.20
C LEU A 55 5.56 17.66 -7.17
N LYS A 56 4.36 17.38 -7.70
CA LYS A 56 3.27 18.34 -7.74
C LYS A 56 2.71 18.67 -6.35
N GLU A 57 2.58 17.66 -5.48
CA GLU A 57 1.93 17.83 -4.18
C GLU A 57 2.89 18.31 -3.08
N THR A 58 4.17 17.93 -3.17
CA THR A 58 5.15 18.18 -2.10
C THR A 58 6.34 19.03 -2.55
N GLY A 59 6.52 19.24 -3.86
CA GLY A 59 7.72 19.88 -4.41
C GLY A 59 8.97 19.00 -4.35
N LEU A 60 8.87 17.75 -3.86
CA LEU A 60 9.98 16.82 -3.75
C LEU A 60 10.20 16.08 -5.07
N GLN A 61 11.41 16.11 -5.58
CA GLN A 61 11.82 15.24 -6.69
C GLN A 61 12.36 13.93 -6.12
N LEU A 62 11.73 12.82 -6.47
CA LEU A 62 12.22 11.47 -6.16
C LEU A 62 13.35 11.12 -7.14
N ASP A 63 14.39 10.46 -6.64
CA ASP A 63 15.49 9.99 -7.48
C ASP A 63 15.14 8.70 -8.22
N ASP A 64 15.71 8.52 -9.42
CA ASP A 64 15.41 7.38 -10.29
C ASP A 64 15.79 6.04 -9.66
N ALA A 65 16.86 6.00 -8.87
CA ALA A 65 17.30 4.79 -8.20
C ALA A 65 16.27 4.36 -7.13
N PHE A 66 15.78 5.30 -6.34
CA PHE A 66 14.72 5.08 -5.36
C PHE A 66 13.40 4.69 -6.05
N LEU A 67 12.99 5.38 -7.10
CA LEU A 67 11.79 5.02 -7.88
C LEU A 67 11.85 3.58 -8.39
N ALA A 68 13.02 3.13 -8.86
CA ALA A 68 13.22 1.76 -9.31
C ALA A 68 13.04 0.72 -8.18
N THR A 69 13.25 1.11 -6.92
CA THR A 69 13.02 0.24 -5.76
C THR A 69 11.55 0.18 -5.33
N LEU A 70 10.73 1.13 -5.76
CA LEU A 70 9.32 1.16 -5.34
C LEU A 70 8.57 -0.02 -5.95
N PRO A 71 7.90 -0.84 -5.11
CA PRO A 71 7.14 -1.97 -5.60
C PRO A 71 5.88 -1.50 -6.33
N VAL A 72 5.62 -2.13 -7.48
CA VAL A 72 4.35 -2.01 -8.20
C VAL A 72 3.54 -3.26 -7.91
N THR A 73 2.32 -3.07 -7.45
CA THR A 73 1.44 -4.16 -7.05
C THR A 73 0.24 -4.26 -7.99
N VAL A 74 -0.15 -5.48 -8.33
CA VAL A 74 -1.32 -5.74 -9.17
C VAL A 74 -2.56 -5.92 -8.30
N GLN A 75 -3.62 -5.20 -8.61
CA GLN A 75 -4.92 -5.30 -7.96
C GLN A 75 -6.00 -5.68 -8.95
N ASP A 76 -6.80 -6.68 -8.62
CA ASP A 76 -7.99 -7.02 -9.39
C ASP A 76 -9.21 -6.28 -8.83
N PRO A 77 -9.88 -5.41 -9.60
CA PRO A 77 -11.08 -4.70 -9.17
C PRO A 77 -12.29 -5.62 -8.88
N ASP A 78 -12.23 -6.91 -9.20
CA ASP A 78 -13.39 -7.83 -9.19
C ASP A 78 -13.30 -9.04 -8.25
N VAL A 79 -12.38 -9.09 -7.27
CA VAL A 79 -12.31 -10.26 -6.37
C VAL A 79 -12.45 -9.85 -4.90
N GLY A 80 -13.68 -9.53 -4.51
CA GLY A 80 -14.15 -10.00 -3.21
C GLY A 80 -14.37 -11.51 -3.27
N PRO A 81 -14.19 -12.27 -2.17
CA PRO A 81 -14.63 -13.65 -2.15
C PRO A 81 -16.13 -13.69 -2.50
N ALA A 82 -16.50 -14.46 -3.53
CA ALA A 82 -17.87 -14.72 -3.98
C ALA A 82 -18.60 -13.68 -4.87
N GLY A 83 -17.92 -12.97 -5.77
CA GLY A 83 -18.57 -12.36 -6.95
C GLY A 83 -19.62 -11.27 -6.66
N ALA A 84 -19.55 -10.64 -5.49
CA ALA A 84 -20.31 -9.43 -5.21
C ALA A 84 -19.60 -8.21 -5.83
N PRO A 85 -20.34 -7.26 -6.44
CA PRO A 85 -19.74 -6.04 -6.96
C PRO A 85 -19.03 -5.31 -5.81
N SER A 86 -17.78 -4.90 -6.08
CA SER A 86 -16.95 -4.08 -5.19
C SER A 86 -17.60 -2.70 -5.00
N ARG A 87 -18.64 -2.64 -4.15
CA ARG A 87 -19.10 -1.38 -3.55
C ARG A 87 -18.02 -0.97 -2.57
N ALA A 88 -17.01 -0.20 -3.02
CA ALA A 88 -16.05 0.50 -2.16
C ALA A 88 -15.77 -0.28 -0.86
N ALA A 89 -15.43 -1.56 -0.99
CA ALA A 89 -15.46 -2.48 0.13
C ALA A 89 -14.37 -2.02 1.09
N GLU A 90 -14.78 -1.57 2.28
CA GLU A 90 -13.92 -1.04 3.34
C GLU A 90 -12.59 -1.80 3.35
N CYS A 91 -11.50 -1.13 2.95
CA CYS A 91 -10.23 -1.80 2.79
C CYS A 91 -9.71 -2.24 4.16
N ALA A 92 -9.83 -3.53 4.46
CA ALA A 92 -9.34 -4.10 5.70
C ALA A 92 -7.90 -4.61 5.55
N VAL A 93 -7.05 -4.29 6.52
CA VAL A 93 -5.67 -4.77 6.63
C VAL A 93 -5.53 -5.57 7.93
N VAL A 94 -4.74 -6.65 7.87
CA VAL A 94 -4.29 -7.41 9.04
C VAL A 94 -2.77 -7.40 9.13
N CYS A 95 -2.25 -7.07 10.31
CA CYS A 95 -0.83 -7.08 10.62
C CYS A 95 -0.34 -8.50 10.93
N VAL A 96 0.83 -8.84 10.41
CA VAL A 96 1.51 -10.12 10.58
C VAL A 96 2.90 -9.88 11.16
N GLY A 97 3.16 -10.43 12.34
CA GLY A 97 4.37 -10.22 13.12
C GLY A 97 4.50 -8.82 13.74
N GLY A 98 5.56 -8.63 14.53
CA GLY A 98 5.85 -7.35 15.19
C GLY A 98 4.88 -6.99 16.34
N PRO A 99 4.97 -5.75 16.85
CA PRO A 99 4.25 -5.33 18.06
C PRO A 99 2.71 -5.25 17.94
N ARG A 100 2.18 -5.24 16.72
CA ARG A 100 0.73 -5.18 16.41
C ARG A 100 0.26 -6.44 15.68
N ASP A 101 0.94 -7.58 15.84
CA ASP A 101 0.53 -8.84 15.20
C ASP A 101 -0.95 -9.19 15.46
N GLY A 102 -1.66 -9.63 14.42
CA GLY A 102 -3.09 -9.91 14.45
C GLY A 102 -4.01 -8.68 14.51
N THR A 103 -3.47 -7.47 14.65
CA THR A 103 -4.26 -6.24 14.64
C THR A 103 -4.91 -6.04 13.28
N ARG A 104 -6.22 -5.72 13.28
CA ARG A 104 -7.00 -5.46 12.08
C ARG A 104 -7.44 -4.00 12.03
N LEU A 105 -7.28 -3.36 10.88
CA LEU A 105 -7.69 -1.98 10.66
C LEU A 105 -8.53 -1.86 9.40
N LYS A 106 -9.53 -1.00 9.46
CA LYS A 106 -10.27 -0.53 8.28
C LYS A 106 -9.64 0.77 7.81
N LEU A 107 -9.39 0.86 6.52
CA LEU A 107 -8.84 2.03 5.86
C LEU A 107 -9.97 2.71 5.07
N ASP A 108 -10.05 4.03 5.17
CA ASP A 108 -11.01 4.86 4.43
C ASP A 108 -10.56 5.05 2.97
N ARG A 109 -10.26 3.95 2.29
CA ARG A 109 -9.83 3.88 0.89
C ARG A 109 -10.20 2.54 0.29
N ALA A 110 -10.20 2.46 -1.03
CA ALA A 110 -10.55 1.22 -1.74
C ALA A 110 -9.43 0.16 -1.72
N HIS A 111 -8.18 0.56 -1.47
CA HIS A 111 -7.02 -0.31 -1.53
C HIS A 111 -6.02 -0.01 -0.41
N PRO A 112 -5.23 -0.99 0.03
CA PRO A 112 -4.21 -0.76 1.03
C PRO A 112 -2.97 -0.24 0.29
N GLY A 113 -2.43 0.89 0.72
CA GLY A 113 -1.22 1.47 0.16
C GLY A 113 0.02 0.60 0.40
N LEU A 114 1.21 1.09 0.12
CA LEU A 114 2.46 0.34 0.31
C LEU A 114 2.90 0.22 1.76
N ALA A 115 2.24 0.92 2.67
CA ALA A 115 2.49 0.73 4.09
C ALA A 115 1.34 1.23 4.96
N VAL A 116 1.29 0.69 6.17
CA VAL A 116 0.46 1.16 7.26
C VAL A 116 1.37 1.45 8.45
N GLN A 117 1.28 2.66 8.98
CA GLN A 117 1.94 3.03 10.23
C GLN A 117 0.95 2.93 11.37
N LEU A 118 1.29 2.16 12.41
CA LEU A 118 0.45 2.01 13.58
C LEU A 118 1.13 2.59 14.80
N PRO A 119 0.43 3.41 15.62
CA PRO A 119 1.03 3.92 16.85
C PRO A 119 1.40 2.72 17.74
N LEU A 120 2.58 2.77 18.34
CA LEU A 120 2.95 1.85 19.41
C LEU A 120 2.40 2.37 20.72
N GLU A 121 2.08 1.46 21.64
CA GLU A 121 1.78 1.86 23.02
C GLU A 121 3.05 2.44 23.64
N GLU A 122 2.93 3.65 24.19
CA GLU A 122 4.06 4.27 24.86
C GLU A 122 4.39 3.54 26.17
N PRO A 123 5.68 3.32 26.47
CA PRO A 123 6.06 2.82 27.78
C PRO A 123 5.60 3.80 28.86
N LEU A 124 5.20 3.29 30.03
CA LEU A 124 4.65 4.08 31.13
C LEU A 124 5.53 5.30 31.48
N SER A 125 6.85 5.18 31.31
CA SER A 125 7.83 6.27 31.51
C SER A 125 7.61 7.46 30.59
N ALA A 126 7.26 7.24 29.32
CA ALA A 126 7.03 8.31 28.35
C ALA A 126 5.70 9.05 28.65
N LEU A 127 4.69 8.36 29.19
CA LEU A 127 3.47 8.99 29.71
C LEU A 127 3.75 9.92 30.90
N PHE A 128 4.69 9.57 31.77
CA PHE A 128 5.13 10.45 32.86
C PHE A 128 5.90 11.68 32.36
N GLU A 129 6.72 11.52 31.32
CA GLU A 129 7.40 12.65 30.69
C GLU A 129 6.43 13.59 29.97
N ALA A 130 5.40 13.04 29.32
CA ALA A 130 4.30 13.80 28.74
C ALA A 130 3.53 14.60 29.80
N ALA A 131 3.23 13.99 30.94
CA ALA A 131 2.61 14.66 32.08
C ALA A 131 3.48 15.78 32.68
N ALA A 132 4.80 15.71 32.51
CA ALA A 132 5.76 16.74 32.92
C ALA A 132 5.96 17.85 31.87
N GLY A 133 5.16 17.87 30.80
CA GLY A 133 5.18 18.91 29.76
C GLY A 133 6.18 18.67 28.62
N LYS A 134 6.79 17.48 28.53
CA LYS A 134 7.62 17.10 27.38
C LYS A 134 6.72 16.51 26.29
N VAL A 135 7.03 16.75 25.02
CA VAL A 135 6.35 16.03 23.92
C VAL A 135 6.93 14.63 23.87
N ALA A 136 6.15 13.62 24.25
CA ALA A 136 6.57 12.23 24.10
C ALA A 136 6.57 11.85 22.61
N PRO A 137 7.64 11.19 22.11
CA PRO A 137 7.71 10.78 20.73
C PRO A 137 6.73 9.63 20.47
N ILE A 138 5.69 9.88 19.67
CA ILE A 138 4.77 8.84 19.20
C ILE A 138 5.55 7.91 18.27
N ARG A 139 6.05 6.80 18.83
CA ARG A 139 6.66 5.74 18.05
C ARG A 139 5.61 5.04 17.20
N ARG A 140 5.96 4.67 15.98
CA ARG A 140 5.06 3.93 15.09
C ARG A 140 5.74 2.65 14.60
N ALA A 141 4.96 1.58 14.49
CA ALA A 141 5.39 0.39 13.77
C ALA A 141 5.01 0.51 12.30
N LEU A 142 5.97 0.24 11.43
CA LEU A 142 5.80 0.19 9.99
C LEU A 142 5.43 -1.23 9.56
N TYR A 143 4.37 -1.33 8.79
CA TYR A 143 3.90 -2.56 8.17
C TYR A 143 3.83 -2.38 6.66
N VAL A 144 4.34 -3.34 5.89
CA VAL A 144 4.36 -3.33 4.41
C VAL A 144 3.57 -4.52 3.84
N PRO A 145 2.95 -4.42 2.64
CA PRO A 145 2.21 -5.51 2.04
C PRO A 145 3.08 -6.77 1.91
N ILE A 146 2.50 -7.93 2.21
CA ILE A 146 3.09 -9.20 1.81
C ILE A 146 2.74 -9.41 0.35
N VAL A 147 3.75 -9.52 -0.52
CA VAL A 147 3.56 -9.71 -1.97
C VAL A 147 3.94 -11.14 -2.33
N GLU A 148 3.00 -11.87 -2.93
CA GLU A 148 3.16 -13.26 -3.39
C GLU A 148 2.81 -13.31 -4.88
N GLY A 149 3.79 -13.66 -5.73
CA GLY A 149 3.57 -13.70 -7.18
C GLY A 149 3.19 -12.34 -7.80
N GLY A 150 3.66 -11.22 -7.24
CA GLY A 150 3.36 -9.87 -7.71
C GLY A 150 1.99 -9.31 -7.28
N ARG A 151 1.24 -10.06 -6.47
CA ARG A 151 -0.06 -9.66 -5.93
C ARG A 151 0.03 -9.54 -4.41
N CYS A 152 -0.66 -8.59 -3.80
CA CYS A 152 -0.65 -8.51 -2.34
C CYS A 152 -1.49 -9.66 -1.76
N SER A 153 -0.91 -10.38 -0.80
CA SER A 153 -1.49 -11.54 -0.14
C SER A 153 -2.72 -11.13 0.67
N ARG A 154 -3.70 -12.03 0.76
CA ARG A 154 -4.95 -11.83 1.50
C ARG A 154 -5.17 -12.95 2.53
N ALA A 155 -5.87 -12.60 3.60
CA ALA A 155 -6.41 -13.56 4.57
C ALA A 155 -7.69 -14.23 4.01
N ASP A 156 -8.15 -15.29 4.66
CA ASP A 156 -9.32 -16.07 4.22
C ASP A 156 -10.61 -15.24 4.10
N ASP A 157 -10.72 -14.18 4.90
CA ASP A 157 -11.85 -13.25 4.90
C ASP A 157 -11.69 -12.06 3.93
N GLY A 158 -10.61 -12.04 3.14
CA GLY A 158 -10.35 -11.04 2.12
C GLY A 158 -9.59 -9.79 2.61
N ALA A 159 -9.22 -9.68 3.89
CA ALA A 159 -8.31 -8.62 4.35
C ALA A 159 -6.90 -8.77 3.78
N TRP A 160 -6.26 -7.65 3.48
CA TRP A 160 -4.90 -7.63 2.98
C TRP A 160 -3.89 -7.86 4.11
N ARG A 161 -2.87 -8.68 3.84
CA ARG A 161 -1.87 -9.05 4.84
C ARG A 161 -0.64 -8.16 4.74
N PHE A 162 -0.27 -7.57 5.86
CA PHE A 162 0.88 -6.67 5.96
C PHE A 162 1.87 -7.21 6.98
N ARG A 163 3.15 -7.33 6.62
CA ARG A 163 4.21 -7.77 7.51
C ARG A 163 4.90 -6.59 8.18
N TRP A 164 5.35 -6.80 9.41
CA TRP A 164 6.18 -5.83 10.11
C TRP A 164 7.52 -5.61 9.39
N ASP A 165 7.91 -4.35 9.22
CA ASP A 165 9.14 -3.93 8.54
C ASP A 165 10.07 -3.11 9.46
N GLY A 166 9.59 -2.70 10.64
CA GLY A 166 10.41 -2.00 11.64
C GLY A 166 9.63 -0.95 12.43
N ASP A 167 10.37 -0.15 13.20
CA ASP A 167 9.85 1.03 13.86
C ASP A 167 10.26 2.28 13.08
N CYS A 168 9.42 3.31 13.09
CA CYS A 168 9.66 4.62 12.48
C CYS A 168 9.39 5.77 13.45
#